data_AF-A0A4R6EH24-F1
#
_entry.id   AF-A0A4R6EH24-F1
#
_cell.length_a   1.000
_cell.length_b   1.000
_cell.length_c   1.000
_cell.angle_alpha   90.00
_cell.angle_beta   90.00
_cell.angle_gamma   90.00
#
_symmetry.space_group_name_H-M   'P 1'
#
loop_
_entity.id
_entity.type
_entity.pdbx_description
1 polymer ?
#
loop_
_entity_poly.entity_id
_entity_poly.type
_entity_poly.pdbx_seq_one_letter_code
_entity_poly.pdbx_strand_id
1 'polypeptide(L)'
;MPNLSVKLDEATRQRLQEAAARQGVTPHALMVKAIDRELERAAAHDAFVARALQARAQVEASGSAIEGPAFADYLRQRARGKAATRPAPQALLPRDDSDA
;
A
#
# COMPACT_ATOMS: atom_id res chain seq x y z
N MET A 1 -3.77 -16.62 26.78
CA MET A 1 -3.86 -15.66 25.65
C MET A 1 -4.88 -14.60 26.03
N PRO A 2 -4.63 -13.31 25.77
CA PRO A 2 -5.62 -12.26 26.02
C PRO A 2 -6.87 -12.47 25.17
N ASN A 3 -8.05 -12.11 25.69
CA ASN A 3 -9.32 -12.19 24.96
C ASN A 3 -9.93 -10.80 24.79
N LEU A 4 -10.75 -10.64 23.75
CA LEU A 4 -11.52 -9.44 23.46
C LEU A 4 -12.94 -9.88 23.08
N SER A 5 -13.95 -9.34 23.75
CA SER A 5 -15.35 -9.58 23.41
C SER A 5 -15.87 -8.45 22.53
N VAL A 6 -16.24 -8.76 21.29
CA VAL A 6 -16.78 -7.80 20.32
C VAL A 6 -18.28 -8.02 20.17
N LYS A 7 -19.08 -6.96 20.33
CA LYS A 7 -20.52 -7.01 20.04
C LYS A 7 -20.73 -6.87 18.53
N LEU A 8 -21.40 -7.85 17.95
CA LEU A 8 -21.81 -7.83 16.54
C LEU A 8 -23.33 -7.76 16.48
N ASP A 9 -23.85 -6.95 15.56
CA ASP A 9 -25.25 -7.01 15.17
C ASP A 9 -25.59 -8.40 14.59
N GLU A 10 -26.87 -8.76 14.59
CA GLU A 10 -27.33 -10.08 14.17
C GLU A 10 -26.96 -10.39 12.72
N ALA A 11 -27.14 -9.42 11.82
CA ALA A 11 -26.89 -9.59 10.39
C ALA A 11 -25.39 -9.85 10.12
N THR A 12 -24.50 -9.14 10.82
CA THR A 12 -23.05 -9.36 10.73
C THR A 12 -22.65 -10.71 11.31
N ARG A 13 -23.22 -11.11 12.44
CA ARG A 13 -22.96 -12.43 13.04
C ARG A 13 -23.35 -13.57 12.11
N GLN A 14 -24.51 -13.47 11.47
CA GLN A 14 -24.99 -14.50 10.54
C GLN A 14 -24.09 -14.58 9.28
N ARG A 15 -23.74 -13.43 8.68
CA ARG A 15 -22.79 -13.39 7.54
C ARG A 15 -21.44 -14.01 7.89
N LEU A 16 -20.93 -13.77 9.11
CA LEU A 16 -19.68 -14.36 9.59
C LEU A 16 -19.79 -15.88 9.69
N GLN A 17 -20.88 -16.40 10.25
CA GLN A 17 -21.10 -17.85 10.38
C GLN A 17 -21.16 -18.53 9.02
N GLU A 18 -21.91 -17.97 8.08
CA GLU A 18 -22.01 -18.50 6.71
C GLU A 18 -20.67 -18.46 5.98
N ALA A 19 -19.93 -17.35 6.10
CA ALA A 19 -18.61 -17.22 5.49
C ALA A 19 -17.60 -18.23 6.05
N ALA A 20 -17.62 -18.46 7.37
CA ALA A 20 -16.78 -19.44 8.02
C ALA A 20 -17.13 -20.87 7.58
N ALA A 21 -18.43 -21.20 7.52
CA ALA A 21 -18.92 -22.48 7.04
C ALA A 21 -18.49 -22.78 5.60
N ARG A 22 -18.62 -21.80 4.68
CA ARG A 22 -18.16 -21.92 3.29
C ARG A 22 -16.64 -22.18 3.17
N GLN A 23 -15.87 -21.73 4.14
CA GLN A 23 -14.41 -21.90 4.18
C GLN A 23 -13.97 -23.13 5.01
N GLY A 24 -14.90 -23.86 5.62
CA GLY A 24 -14.59 -25.00 6.49
C GLY A 24 -13.83 -24.61 7.77
N VAL A 25 -13.99 -23.38 8.26
CA VAL A 25 -13.33 -22.89 9.47
C VAL A 25 -14.35 -22.43 10.52
N THR A 26 -13.91 -22.27 11.77
CA THR A 26 -14.78 -21.70 12.80
C THR A 26 -14.91 -20.17 12.64
N PRO A 27 -16.03 -19.55 13.08
CA PRO A 27 -16.18 -18.10 13.08
C PRO A 27 -15.04 -17.40 13.84
N HIS A 28 -14.57 -17.98 14.95
CA HIS A 28 -13.43 -17.48 15.70
C HIS A 28 -12.15 -17.46 14.86
N ALA A 29 -11.80 -18.57 14.21
CA ALA A 29 -10.61 -18.64 13.37
C ALA A 29 -10.68 -17.65 12.20
N LEU A 30 -11.87 -17.45 11.64
CA LEU A 30 -12.08 -16.45 10.59
C LEU A 30 -11.88 -15.01 11.11
N MET A 31 -12.40 -14.69 12.31
CA MET A 31 -12.22 -13.37 12.93
C MET A 31 -10.75 -13.06 13.20
N VAL A 32 -9.99 -14.01 13.77
CA VAL A 32 -8.56 -13.83 14.04
C VAL A 32 -7.81 -13.54 12.73
N LYS A 33 -8.00 -14.36 11.70
CA LYS A 33 -7.39 -14.14 10.39
C LYS A 33 -7.77 -12.80 9.76
N ALA A 34 -9.03 -12.37 9.93
CA ALA A 34 -9.49 -11.09 9.40
C ALA A 34 -8.82 -9.91 10.10
N ILE A 35 -8.67 -9.96 11.43
CA ILE A 35 -7.97 -8.95 12.22
C ILE A 35 -6.50 -8.88 11.81
N ASP A 36 -5.81 -10.02 11.76
CA ASP A 36 -4.39 -10.06 11.38
C ASP A 36 -4.17 -9.44 9.99
N ARG A 37 -4.99 -9.83 9.01
CA ARG A 37 -4.93 -9.27 7.66
C ARG A 37 -5.18 -7.77 7.63
N GLU A 38 -6.11 -7.29 8.45
CA GLU A 38 -6.43 -5.86 8.51
C GLU A 38 -5.30 -5.06 9.16
N LEU A 39 -4.66 -5.59 10.21
CA LEU A 39 -3.50 -4.99 10.83
C LEU A 39 -2.31 -4.93 9.87
N GLU A 40 -2.04 -6.01 9.13
CA GLU A 40 -1.01 -6.03 8.08
C GLU A 40 -1.30 -5.00 6.99
N ARG A 41 -2.56 -4.90 6.54
CA ARG A 41 -2.98 -3.91 5.55
C ARG A 41 -2.77 -2.47 6.04
N ALA A 42 -3.18 -2.18 7.27
CA ALA A 42 -3.02 -0.86 7.89
C ALA A 42 -1.54 -0.50 8.03
N ALA A 43 -0.71 -1.41 8.54
CA ALA A 43 0.73 -1.21 8.67
C ALA A 43 1.41 -0.98 7.30
N ALA A 44 1.03 -1.75 6.27
CA ALA A 44 1.56 -1.58 4.92
C ALA A 44 1.16 -0.23 4.31
N HIS A 45 -0.07 0.22 4.56
CA HIS A 45 -0.54 1.54 4.15
C HIS A 45 0.26 2.66 4.81
N ASP A 46 0.44 2.62 6.12
CA ASP A 46 1.19 3.65 6.85
C ASP A 46 2.65 3.69 6.41
N ALA A 47 3.27 2.52 6.21
CA ALA A 47 4.62 2.44 5.65
C ALA A 47 4.72 2.95 4.21
N PHE A 48 3.66 2.80 3.41
CA PHE A 48 3.60 3.40 2.07
C PHE A 48 3.51 4.92 2.13
N VAL A 49 2.61 5.46 2.95
CA VAL A 49 2.45 6.92 3.13
C VAL A 49 3.73 7.55 3.66
N ALA A 50 4.36 6.95 4.68
CA ALA A 50 5.62 7.44 5.24
C ALA A 50 6.73 7.52 4.17
N ARG A 51 6.88 6.48 3.33
CA ARG A 51 7.84 6.48 2.22
C ARG A 51 7.51 7.53 1.17
N ALA A 52 6.23 7.74 0.85
CA ALA A 52 5.82 8.74 -0.11
C ALA A 52 6.12 10.17 0.38
N LEU A 53 5.84 10.46 1.66
CA LEU A 53 6.17 11.74 2.29
C LEU A 53 7.68 11.98 2.32
N GLN A 54 8.47 10.95 2.66
CA GLN A 54 9.93 11.04 2.62
C GLN A 54 10.45 11.30 1.21
N ALA A 55 9.92 10.60 0.20
CA ALA A 55 10.29 10.81 -1.19
C ALA A 55 9.95 12.24 -1.65
N ARG A 56 8.78 12.76 -1.27
CA ARG A 56 8.40 14.16 -1.54
C ARG A 56 9.38 15.14 -0.91
N ALA A 57 9.72 14.98 0.37
CA ALA A 57 10.68 15.85 1.04
C ALA A 57 12.07 15.82 0.38
N GLN A 58 12.51 14.65 -0.13
CA GLN A 58 13.75 14.54 -0.89
C GLN A 58 13.70 15.27 -2.23
N VAL A 59 12.57 15.21 -2.94
CA VAL A 59 12.38 15.95 -4.19
C VAL A 59 12.36 17.46 -3.93
N GLU A 60 11.67 17.91 -2.88
CA GLU A 60 11.66 19.32 -2.47
C GLU A 60 13.06 19.82 -2.08
N ALA A 61 13.86 19.01 -1.37
CA ALA A 61 15.22 19.39 -0.97
C ALA A 61 16.24 19.34 -2.12
N SER A 62 16.13 18.36 -3.02
CA SER A 62 17.08 18.18 -4.14
C SER A 62 16.72 18.97 -5.39
N GLY A 63 15.47 19.42 -5.51
CA GLY A 63 14.95 20.07 -6.71
C GLY A 63 15.07 19.20 -7.97
N SER A 64 15.17 17.88 -7.83
CA SER A 64 15.40 16.95 -8.93
C SER A 64 14.47 15.75 -8.88
N ALA A 65 14.00 15.29 -10.04
CA ALA A 65 13.13 14.13 -10.18
C ALA A 65 13.53 13.28 -11.40
N ILE A 66 13.08 12.03 -11.45
CA ILE A 66 13.28 11.18 -12.62
C ILE A 66 12.06 11.32 -13.53
N GLU A 67 12.30 11.54 -14.82
CA GLU A 67 11.26 11.57 -15.85
C GLU A 67 10.40 10.28 -15.85
N GLY A 68 9.09 10.45 -15.71
CA GLY A 68 8.12 9.36 -15.56
C GLY A 68 8.17 8.34 -16.71
N PRO A 69 8.11 8.75 -17.99
CA PRO A 69 8.19 7.82 -19.12
C PRO A 69 9.49 7.02 -19.15
N ALA A 70 10.64 7.67 -18.92
CA ALA A 70 11.94 7.02 -18.90
C ALA A 70 12.04 6.00 -17.74
N PHE A 71 11.48 6.33 -16.58
CA PHE A 71 11.44 5.40 -15.45
C PHE A 71 10.50 4.22 -15.71
N ALA A 72 9.33 4.45 -16.32
CA ALA A 72 8.40 3.40 -16.69
C ALA A 72 9.00 2.43 -17.73
N ASP A 73 9.75 2.95 -18.70
CA ASP A 73 10.46 2.14 -19.69
C ASP A 73 11.54 1.27 -19.03
N TYR A 74 12.33 1.85 -18.13
CA TYR A 74 13.30 1.12 -17.32
C TYR A 74 12.66 -0.01 -16.50
N LEU A 75 11.53 0.26 -15.82
CA LEU A 75 10.80 -0.74 -15.06
C LEU A 75 10.27 -1.87 -15.96
N ARG A 76 9.69 -1.54 -17.13
CA ARG A 76 9.20 -2.54 -18.09
C ARG A 76 10.31 -3.43 -18.62
N GLN A 77 11.50 -2.89 -18.88
CA GLN A 77 12.65 -3.69 -19.33
C GLN A 77 13.17 -4.61 -18.23
N ARG A 78 13.30 -4.10 -17.00
CA ARG A 78 13.75 -4.87 -15.83
C ARG A 78 12.78 -6.00 -15.48
N ALA A 79 11.47 -5.75 -15.55
CA ALA A 79 10.45 -6.78 -15.34
C ALA A 79 10.50 -7.92 -16.36
N ARG A 80 11.05 -7.67 -17.56
CA ARG A 80 11.27 -8.67 -18.61
C ARG A 80 12.63 -9.37 -18.52
N GLY A 81 13.38 -9.14 -17.43
CA GLY A 81 14.72 -9.71 -17.24
C GLY A 81 15.81 -9.12 -18.13
N LYS A 82 15.55 -8.00 -18.81
CA LYS A 82 16.55 -7.32 -19.65
C LYS A 82 17.44 -6.44 -18.78
N ALA A 83 18.73 -6.36 -19.15
CA ALA A 83 19.61 -5.35 -18.59
C ALA A 83 19.13 -3.96 -19.05
N ALA A 84 18.80 -3.11 -18.09
CA ALA A 84 18.35 -1.74 -18.33
C ALA A 84 19.02 -0.80 -17.34
N THR A 85 19.46 0.37 -17.82
CA THR A 85 20.09 1.39 -16.98
C THR A 85 19.01 2.24 -16.32
N ARG A 86 19.15 2.49 -15.01
CA ARG A 86 18.23 3.39 -14.31
C ARG A 86 18.44 4.82 -14.84
N PRO A 87 17.38 5.53 -15.25
CA PRO A 87 17.48 6.92 -15.68
C PRO A 87 17.98 7.82 -14.54
N ALA A 88 18.80 8.81 -14.89
CA ALA A 88 19.32 9.79 -13.95
C ALA A 88 18.24 10.80 -13.52
N PRO A 89 18.29 11.32 -12.27
CA PRO A 89 17.49 12.47 -11.87
C PRO A 89 17.82 13.70 -12.73
N GLN A 90 16.79 14.47 -13.07
CA GLN A 90 16.85 15.72 -13.81
C GLN A 90 16.30 16.83 -12.92
N ALA A 91 16.83 18.05 -13.05
CA ALA A 91 16.33 19.20 -12.32
C ALA A 91 14.86 19.44 -12.67
N LEU A 92 14.03 19.67 -11.66
CA LEU A 92 12.66 20.11 -11.85
C LEU A 92 12.69 21.54 -12.41
N LEU A 93 11.93 21.78 -13.48
CA LEU A 93 11.66 23.15 -13.90
C LEU A 93 10.96 23.89 -12.76
N PRO A 94 11.24 25.20 -12.57
CA PRO A 94 10.56 25.99 -11.55
C PRO A 94 9.05 25.85 -11.75
N ARG A 95 8.36 25.57 -10.65
CA ARG A 95 6.90 25.47 -10.62
C ARG A 95 6.33 26.84 -10.99
N ASP A 96 5.64 26.94 -12.12
CA ASP A 96 4.81 28.10 -12.42
C ASP A 96 3.65 28.08 -11.40
N ASP A 97 3.72 28.95 -10.40
CA ASP A 97 2.73 29.08 -9.33
C ASP A 97 1.42 29.75 -9.82
N SER A 98 1.00 29.56 -11.08
CA SER A 98 -0.21 30.19 -11.64
C SER A 98 -1.53 29.47 -11.32
N ASP A 99 -1.49 28.30 -10.69
CA ASP A 99 -2.67 27.48 -10.38
C ASP A 99 -2.89 27.33 -8.86
N ALA A 100 -2.88 28.44 -8.12
CA ALA A 100 -3.30 28.53 -6.72
C ALA A 100 -4.54 29.42 -6.55
#